data_AF-A0A4R2TGP0-F1
#
_entry.id   AF-A0A4R2TGP0-F1
#
_cell.length_a   1.000
_cell.length_b   1.000
_cell.length_c   1.000
_cell.angle_alpha   90.00
_cell.angle_beta   90.00
_cell.angle_gamma   90.00
#
_symmetry.space_group_name_H-M   'P 1'
#
loop_
_entity.id
_entity.type
_entity.pdbx_description
1 polymer ?
#
loop_
_entity_poly.entity_id
_entity_poly.type
_entity_poly.pdbx_seq_one_letter_code
_entity_poly.pdbx_strand_id
1 'polypeptide(L)' 'MAATRIYALLQEACAALEASEDHAIAAYVGFAMALVEEKYGVGHDHLESVGCD' A
#
# COMPACT_ATOMS: atom_id res chain seq x y z
N MET A 1 6.70 11.69 -8.66
CA MET A 1 7.60 10.52 -8.86
C MET A 1 6.76 9.31 -9.25
N ALA A 2 7.27 8.43 -10.12
CA ALA A 2 6.51 7.26 -10.58
C ALA A 2 6.22 6.26 -9.44
N ALA A 3 7.17 6.06 -8.51
CA ALA A 3 7.02 5.13 -7.39
C ALA A 3 5.85 5.49 -6.44
N THR A 4 5.69 6.77 -6.08
CA THR A 4 4.58 7.24 -5.24
C THR A 4 3.22 6.97 -5.90
N ARG A 5 3.12 7.20 -7.22
CA ARG A 5 1.89 6.93 -7.97
C ARG A 5 1.59 5.42 -8.07
N ILE A 6 2.61 4.60 -8.27
CA ILE A 6 2.47 3.14 -8.28
C ILE A 6 2.00 2.65 -6.91
N TYR A 7 2.58 3.15 -5.83
CA TYR A 7 2.17 2.79 -4.47
C TYR A 7 0.70 3.16 -4.20
N ALA A 8 0.27 4.37 -4.58
CA ALA A 8 -1.13 4.79 -4.44
C ALA A 8 -2.09 3.87 -5.21
N LEU A 9 -1.76 3.50 -6.46
CA LEU A 9 -2.57 2.58 -7.25
C LEU A 9 -2.63 1.17 -6.62
N LEU A 10 -1.54 0.70 -6.03
CA LEU A 10 -1.51 -0.58 -5.32
C LEU A 10 -2.37 -0.51 -4.05
N GLN A 11 -2.33 0.61 -3.32
CA GLN A 11 -3.16 0.83 -2.13
C GLN A 11 -4.65 0.85 -2.48
N GLU A 12 -5.03 1.56 -3.55
CA GLU A 12 -6.40 1.57 -4.07
C GLU A 12 -6.86 0.17 -4.49
N ALA A 13 -5.99 -0.59 -5.18
CA ALA A 13 -6.29 -1.97 -5.57
C ALA A 13 -6.45 -2.89 -4.36
N CYS A 14 -5.59 -2.76 -3.34
CA CYS A 14 -5.68 -3.55 -2.12
C CYS A 14 -7.02 -3.29 -1.41
N ALA A 15 -7.41 -2.03 -1.24
CA ALA A 15 -8.68 -1.65 -0.62
C ALA A 15 -9.90 -2.18 -1.39
N ALA A 16 -9.87 -2.15 -2.73
CA ALA A 16 -10.93 -2.70 -3.56
C ALA A 16 -11.05 -4.22 -3.45
N LEU A 17 -9.93 -4.93 -3.35
CA LEU A 17 -9.89 -6.38 -3.17
C LEU A 17 -10.39 -6.80 -1.78
N GLU A 18 -10.02 -6.05 -0.73
CA GLU A 18 -10.53 -6.28 0.62
C GLU A 18 -12.04 -6.05 0.70
N ALA A 19 -12.57 -5.00 0.06
CA ALA A 19 -14.00 -4.74 -0.01
C ALA A 19 -14.78 -5.82 -0.81
N SER A 20 -14.09 -6.55 -1.68
CA SER A 20 -14.66 -7.65 -2.47
C SER A 20 -14.48 -9.03 -1.81
N GLU A 21 -13.95 -9.07 -0.58
CA GLU A 21 -13.62 -10.31 0.16
C GLU A 21 -12.56 -11.19 -0.52
N ASP A 22 -11.83 -10.65 -1.50
CA ASP A 22 -10.73 -11.32 -2.23
C ASP A 22 -9.41 -11.23 -1.46
N HIS A 23 -9.41 -11.73 -0.23
CA HIS A 23 -8.31 -11.58 0.73
C HIS A 23 -6.98 -12.19 0.26
N ALA A 24 -7.03 -13.27 -0.54
CA ALA A 24 -5.83 -13.90 -1.07
C ALA A 24 -5.07 -12.97 -2.02
N ILE A 25 -5.80 -12.28 -2.91
CA ILE A 25 -5.19 -11.35 -3.87
C ILE A 25 -4.75 -10.08 -3.14
N ALA A 26 -5.55 -9.58 -2.19
CA ALA A 26 -5.18 -8.45 -1.34
C ALA A 26 -3.83 -8.67 -0.62
N ALA A 27 -3.59 -9.88 -0.11
CA ALA A 27 -2.31 -10.22 0.53
C ALA A 27 -1.11 -10.12 -0.44
N TYR A 28 -1.25 -10.57 -1.69
CA TYR A 28 -0.20 -10.42 -2.70
C TYR A 28 0.03 -8.96 -3.09
N VAL A 29 -1.02 -8.15 -3.16
CA VAL A 29 -0.91 -6.70 -3.41
C VAL A 29 -0.19 -6.01 -2.24
N GLY A 30 -0.53 -6.36 -1.00
CA GLY A 30 0.18 -5.88 0.19
C GLY A 30 1.67 -6.24 0.18
N PHE A 31 2.04 -7.45 -0.25
CA PHE A 31 3.44 -7.83 -0.42
C PHE A 31 4.15 -6.97 -1.50
N ALA A 32 3.49 -6.70 -2.62
CA ALA A 32 4.05 -5.83 -3.65
C ALA A 32 4.23 -4.37 -3.15
N MET A 33 3.31 -3.87 -2.33
CA MET A 33 3.43 -2.56 -1.69
C MET A 33 4.65 -2.49 -0.77
N ALA A 34 4.87 -3.50 0.06
CA ALA A 34 6.03 -3.58 0.96
C ALA A 34 7.37 -3.52 0.18
N LEU A 35 7.46 -4.21 -0.96
CA LEU A 35 8.65 -4.16 -1.83
C LEU A 35 8.89 -2.78 -2.44
N VAL A 36 7.81 -2.08 -2.84
CA VAL A 36 7.90 -0.74 -3.42
C VAL A 36 8.28 0.29 -2.34
N GLU A 37 7.70 0.17 -1.16
CA GLU A 37 8.02 0.99 0.02
C GLU A 37 9.49 0.83 0.42
N GLU A 38 9.97 -0.40 0.60
CA GLU A 38 11.36 -0.68 0.97
C GLU A 38 12.35 -0.10 -0.05
N LYS A 39 12.09 -0.30 -1.35
CA LYS A 39 13.03 0.08 -2.40
C LYS A 39 13.06 1.58 -2.69
N TYR A 40 11.91 2.26 -2.58
CA TYR A 40 11.75 3.64 -3.02
C TYR A 40 11.44 4.63 -1.89
N GLY A 41 11.28 4.17 -0.64
CA GLY A 41 10.99 5.02 0.52
C GLY A 41 9.64 5.73 0.40
N VAL A 42 8.65 5.10 -0.23
CA VAL A 42 7.29 5.64 -0.42
C VAL A 42 6.32 4.97 0.54
N GLY A 43 5.25 5.65 0.97
CA GLY A 43 4.27 5.06 1.93
C GLY A 43 4.44 5.53 3.38
N HIS A 44 5.57 6.16 3.70
CA HIS A 44 5.86 6.71 5.04
C HIS A 44 4.89 7.80 5.52
N ASP A 45 4.17 8.47 4.62
CA ASP A 45 3.19 9.51 4.97
C ASP A 45 2.01 8.95 5.80
N HIS A 46 1.74 7.64 5.72
CA HIS A 46 0.62 7.02 6.44
C HIS A 46 0.97 6.55 7.86
N LEU A 47 2.26 6.37 8.18
CA LEU A 47 2.72 5.95 9.51
C LEU A 47 3.00 7.12 10.46
N GLU A 48 3.29 8.31 9.94
CA GLU A 48 3.49 9.51 10.79
C GLU A 48 2.17 10.10 11.33
N SER A 49 1.00 9.59 10.89
CA SER A 49 -0.31 10.03 11.39
C SER A 49 -0.93 9.11 12.46
N VAL A 50 -0.24 8.03 12.88
CA VAL A 50 -0.67 7.12 13.97
C VAL A 50 0.27 7.24 15.20
N GLY A 51 1.05 8.32 15.29
CA GLY A 51 1.87 8.65 16.46
C GLY A 51 1.49 10.00 17.05
N CYS A 52 0.98 9.98 18.28
CA CYS A 52 0.60 11.11 19.16
C CYS A 52 -0.68 11.88 18.79
N ASP A 53 -1.81 11.51 19.41
CA ASP A 53 -2.31 12.17 20.64
C ASP A 53 -3.23 11.20 21.42
#